data_AF-A0A7V8WRN1-F1
#
_entry.id   AF-A0A7V8WRN1-F1
#
_cell.length_a   1.000
_cell.length_b   1.000
_cell.length_c   1.000
_cell.angle_alpha   90.00
_cell.angle_beta   90.00
_cell.angle_gamma   90.00
#
_symmetry.space_group_name_H-M   'P 1'
#
loop_
_entity.id
_entity.type
_entity.pdbx_description
1 polymer ?
#
loop_
_entity_poly.entity_id
_entity_poly.type
_entity_poly.pdbx_seq_one_letter_code
_entity_poly.pdbx_strand_id
1 'polypeptide(L)'
;MNEPEEYPHYSVILEWDDRDDIYVATIPEWPDCHTHGETLEEAIQQARDLIESLVDWEREDREPLPQPRYFATSELGRERATLVEARSRT
;
A
#
# COMPACT_ATOMS: atom_id res chain seq x y z
N MET A 1 -3.32 -5.15 26.74
CA MET A 1 -3.13 -4.14 25.68
C MET A 1 -2.86 -4.96 24.43
N ASN A 2 -3.80 -4.99 23.49
CA ASN A 2 -3.56 -5.69 22.24
C ASN A 2 -2.36 -5.02 21.57
N GLU A 3 -1.37 -5.82 21.21
CA GLU A 3 -0.25 -5.36 20.39
C GLU A 3 -0.85 -4.75 19.10
N PRO A 4 -0.27 -3.67 18.53
CA PRO A 4 -0.75 -3.18 17.25
C PRO A 4 -0.59 -4.33 16.27
N GLU A 5 -1.71 -4.86 15.79
CA GLU A 5 -1.70 -5.92 14.80
C GLU A 5 -1.00 -5.34 13.56
N GLU A 6 0.24 -5.75 13.36
CA GLU A 6 1.08 -5.21 12.30
C GLU A 6 0.49 -5.68 10.97
N TYR A 7 -0.11 -4.75 10.22
CA TYR A 7 -0.62 -5.05 8.90
C TYR A 7 0.54 -5.25 7.94
N PRO A 8 0.52 -6.31 7.10
CA PRO A 8 1.53 -6.47 6.06
C PRO A 8 1.58 -5.24 5.14
N HIS A 9 2.78 -4.91 4.66
CA HIS A 9 2.97 -3.79 3.74
C HIS A 9 2.52 -4.13 2.32
N TYR A 10 1.25 -3.88 2.01
CA TYR A 10 0.71 -4.04 0.66
C TYR A 10 1.06 -2.89 -0.26
N SER A 11 1.15 -3.20 -1.56
CA SER A 11 1.35 -2.19 -2.59
C SER A 11 0.07 -1.39 -2.81
N VAL A 12 0.22 -0.09 -3.15
CA VAL A 12 -0.88 0.74 -3.65
C VAL A 12 -0.44 1.35 -4.97
N ILE A 13 -1.22 1.16 -6.01
CA ILE A 13 -1.06 1.79 -7.32
C ILE A 13 -2.04 2.96 -7.39
N LEU A 14 -1.53 4.16 -7.68
CA LEU A 14 -2.35 5.36 -7.84
C LEU A 14 -2.34 5.79 -9.30
N GLU A 15 -3.53 5.96 -9.86
CA GLU A 15 -3.74 6.33 -11.26
C GLU A 15 -4.74 7.48 -11.32
N TRP A 16 -4.51 8.47 -12.19
CA TRP A 16 -5.46 9.57 -12.40
C TRP A 16 -6.53 9.15 -13.40
N ASP A 17 -7.81 9.34 -13.06
CA ASP A 17 -8.94 9.19 -13.97
C ASP A 17 -9.40 10.57 -14.44
N ASP A 18 -9.15 10.87 -15.71
CA ASP A 18 -9.50 12.15 -16.33
C ASP A 18 -10.99 12.28 -16.66
N ARG A 19 -11.78 11.22 -16.51
CA ARG A 19 -13.23 11.24 -16.76
C ARG A 19 -14.00 11.79 -15.56
N ASP A 20 -13.52 11.48 -14.36
CA ASP A 20 -14.16 11.81 -13.10
C ASP A 20 -13.32 12.80 -12.26
N ASP A 21 -12.15 13.21 -12.74
CA ASP A 21 -11.20 14.12 -12.07
C ASP A 21 -10.81 13.63 -10.66
N ILE A 22 -10.46 12.35 -10.55
CA ILE A 22 -10.09 11.68 -9.30
C ILE A 22 -8.83 10.83 -9.44
N TYR A 23 -8.19 10.56 -8.31
CA TYR A 23 -7.20 9.50 -8.19
C TYR A 23 -7.90 8.18 -7.81
N VAL A 24 -7.63 7.13 -8.58
CA VAL A 24 -8.03 5.76 -8.28
C VAL A 24 -6.86 5.03 -7.63
N ALA A 25 -7.09 4.44 -6.47
CA ALA A 25 -6.15 3.62 -5.74
C ALA A 25 -6.52 2.14 -5.87
N THR A 26 -5.58 1.35 -6.39
CA THR A 26 -5.72 -0.09 -6.60
C THR A 26 -4.70 -0.84 -5.76
N ILE A 27 -5.15 -1.89 -5.07
CA ILE A 27 -4.30 -2.80 -4.31
C ILE A 27 -4.11 -4.06 -5.15
N PRO A 28 -2.95 -4.28 -5.80
CA PRO A 28 -2.78 -5.39 -6.74
C PRO A 28 -2.92 -6.77 -6.08
N GLU A 29 -2.80 -6.87 -4.77
CA GLU A 29 -3.07 -8.08 -3.98
C GLU A 29 -4.56 -8.42 -3.89
N TRP A 30 -5.44 -7.44 -4.04
CA TRP A 30 -6.88 -7.60 -4.20
C TRP A 30 -7.33 -6.88 -5.48
N PRO A 31 -7.15 -7.50 -6.66
CA PRO A 31 -7.32 -6.82 -7.95
C PRO A 31 -8.76 -6.40 -8.25
N ASP A 32 -9.76 -6.90 -7.50
CA ASP A 32 -11.16 -6.50 -7.62
C ASP A 32 -11.54 -5.38 -6.62
N CYS A 33 -10.60 -4.94 -5.78
CA CYS A 33 -10.82 -3.94 -4.76
C CYS A 33 -10.11 -2.62 -5.09
N HIS A 34 -10.91 -1.56 -5.22
CA HIS A 34 -10.44 -0.23 -5.58
C HIS A 34 -11.08 0.80 -4.68
N THR A 35 -10.40 1.92 -4.48
CA THR A 35 -10.95 3.10 -3.84
C THR A 35 -10.48 4.34 -4.60
N HIS A 36 -10.96 5.52 -4.21
CA HIS A 36 -10.64 6.77 -4.91
C HIS A 36 -10.61 7.96 -3.95
N GLY A 37 -10.06 9.07 -4.44
CA GLY A 37 -10.11 10.37 -3.78
C GLY A 37 -9.93 11.50 -4.80
N GLU A 38 -10.43 12.69 -4.49
CA GLU A 38 -10.27 13.88 -5.33
C GLU A 38 -8.81 14.38 -5.33
N THR A 39 -8.06 14.01 -4.28
CA THR A 39 -6.65 14.32 -4.12
C THR A 39 -5.82 13.06 -3.93
N LEU A 40 -4.50 13.18 -4.16
CA LEU A 40 -3.57 12.09 -3.99
C LEU A 40 -3.52 11.63 -2.52
N GLU A 41 -3.55 12.58 -1.59
CA GLU A 41 -3.59 12.34 -0.14
C GLU A 41 -4.87 11.61 0.28
N GLU A 42 -6.01 12.03 -0.25
CA GLU A 42 -7.30 11.38 0.03
C GLU A 42 -7.32 9.94 -0.50
N ALA A 43 -6.93 9.72 -1.75
CA ALA A 43 -6.88 8.37 -2.33
C ALA A 43 -5.95 7.43 -1.54
N ILE A 44 -4.82 7.95 -1.01
CA ILE A 44 -3.92 7.18 -0.13
C ILE A 44 -4.60 6.86 1.20
N GLN A 45 -5.28 7.82 1.83
CA GLN A 45 -5.96 7.58 3.10
C GLN A 45 -7.05 6.51 2.92
N GLN A 46 -7.86 6.64 1.87
CA GLN A 46 -8.89 5.66 1.56
C GLN A 46 -8.30 4.28 1.26
N ALA A 47 -7.13 4.21 0.59
CA ALA A 47 -6.44 2.95 0.34
C ALA A 47 -5.97 2.28 1.64
N ARG A 48 -5.52 3.05 2.63
CA ARG A 48 -5.14 2.53 3.95
C ARG A 48 -6.34 1.93 4.66
N ASP A 49 -7.44 2.67 4.72
CA ASP A 49 -8.68 2.22 5.37
C ASP A 49 -9.23 0.95 4.70
N LEU A 50 -9.13 0.87 3.36
CA LEU A 50 -9.50 -0.33 2.60
C LEU A 50 -8.59 -1.53 2.93
N ILE A 51 -7.26 -1.34 3.02
CA ILE A 51 -6.32 -2.41 3.40
C ILE A 51 -6.64 -2.94 4.79
N GLU A 52 -6.84 -2.06 5.77
CA GLU A 52 -7.18 -2.46 7.14
C GLU A 52 -8.46 -3.30 7.14
N SER A 53 -9.50 -2.82 6.45
CA SER A 53 -10.78 -3.53 6.32
C SER A 53 -10.63 -4.91 5.67
N LEU A 54 -9.86 -5.01 4.58
CA LEU A 54 -9.62 -6.28 3.88
C LEU A 54 -8.88 -7.28 4.78
N VAL A 55 -7.85 -6.83 5.50
CA VAL A 55 -7.09 -7.71 6.38
C VAL A 55 -7.95 -8.21 7.54
N ASP A 56 -8.77 -7.33 8.13
CA ASP A 56 -9.69 -7.72 9.20
C ASP A 56 -10.71 -8.74 8.71
N TRP A 57 -11.24 -8.58 7.50
CA TRP A 57 -12.21 -9.52 6.91
C TRP A 57 -11.61 -10.91 6.68
N GLU A 58 -10.44 -11.00 6.05
CA GLU A 58 -9.76 -12.29 5.80
C GLU A 58 -9.41 -12.98 7.13
N ARG A 59 -9.01 -12.22 8.16
CA ARG A 59 -8.77 -12.75 9.51
C ARG A 59 -10.03 -13.28 10.17
N GLU A 60 -11.16 -12.58 10.04
CA GLU A 60 -12.46 -13.02 10.57
C GLU A 60 -12.92 -14.31 9.90
N ASP A 61 -12.79 -14.39 8.57
CA ASP A 61 -13.16 -15.57 7.78
C ASP A 61 -12.14 -16.71 7.87
N ARG A 62 -10.99 -16.49 8.55
CA ARG A 62 -9.86 -17.43 8.68
C ARG A 62 -9.27 -17.85 7.34
N GLU A 63 -9.38 -16.96 6.35
CA GLU A 63 -8.75 -17.10 5.06
C GLU A 63 -7.29 -16.60 5.13
N PRO A 64 -6.38 -17.17 4.32
CA PRO A 64 -5.00 -16.74 4.31
C PRO A 64 -4.84 -15.40 3.59
N LEU A 65 -4.17 -14.46 4.25
CA LEU A 65 -3.82 -13.18 3.64
C LEU A 65 -2.95 -13.37 2.37
N PRO A 66 -3.17 -12.55 1.32
CA PRO A 66 -2.34 -12.58 0.12
C PRO A 66 -0.90 -12.18 0.44
N GLN A 67 0.05 -12.68 -0.35
CA GLN A 67 1.45 -12.29 -0.18
C GLN A 67 1.68 -10.86 -0.66
N PRO A 68 2.28 -9.98 0.15
CA PRO A 68 2.57 -8.62 -0.29
C PRO A 68 3.53 -8.58 -1.47
N ARG A 69 3.22 -7.71 -2.43
CA ARG A 69 4.11 -7.43 -3.55
C ARG A 69 5.18 -6.45 -3.09
N TYR A 70 6.38 -6.96 -2.83
CA TYR A 70 7.52 -6.11 -2.54
C TYR A 70 8.09 -5.50 -3.83
N PHE A 71 8.62 -4.28 -3.71
CA PHE A 71 9.38 -3.67 -4.79
C PHE A 71 10.59 -4.56 -5.10
N ALA A 72 10.52 -5.25 -6.25
CA ALA A 72 11.62 -6.05 -6.75
C ALA A 72 12.69 -5.08 -7.25
N THR A 73 13.60 -4.71 -6.34
CA THR A 73 14.80 -4.00 -6.75
C THR A 73 15.56 -4.94 -7.69
N SER A 74 15.62 -4.58 -8.98
CA SER A 74 16.55 -5.22 -9.92
C SER A 74 17.92 -5.39 -9.26
N GLU A 75 18.69 -6.42 -9.63
CA GLU A 75 19.95 -6.82 -8.96
C GLU A 75 20.94 -5.66 -8.67
N LEU A 76 20.82 -4.52 -9.34
CA LEU A 76 21.60 -3.30 -9.12
C LEU A 76 21.21 -2.43 -7.91
N GLY A 77 20.04 -2.61 -7.28
CA GLY A 77 19.62 -1.74 -6.17
C GLY A 77 19.61 -2.39 -4.78
N ARG A 78 20.08 -3.64 -4.66
CA ARG A 78 20.30 -4.26 -3.33
C ARG A 78 21.33 -3.51 -2.47
N GLU A 79 22.13 -2.60 -3.04
CA GLU A 79 23.14 -1.83 -2.30
C GLU A 79 22.66 -0.45 -1.77
N ARG A 80 21.41 -0.01 -2.02
CA ARG A 80 21.03 1.40 -1.78
C ARG A 80 20.03 1.72 -0.67
N ALA A 81 19.66 0.76 0.18
CA ALA A 81 18.93 1.12 1.41
C ALA A 81 19.80 1.88 2.44
N THR A 82 21.11 2.02 2.22
CA THR A 82 22.04 2.72 3.14
C THR A 82 22.31 4.19 2.76
N LEU A 83 21.80 4.71 1.64
CA LEU A 83 22.25 6.03 1.13
C LEU A 83 21.42 7.24 1.59
N VAL A 84 20.22 7.06 2.14
CA VAL A 84 19.38 8.21 2.56
C VAL A 84 19.83 8.79 3.92
N GLU A 85 20.50 8.02 4.78
CA GLU A 85 20.91 8.49 6.11
C GLU A 85 22.27 9.25 6.13
N ALA A 86 23.00 9.33 5.02
CA ALA A 86 24.37 9.86 5.01
C ALA A 86 24.51 11.36 4.71
N ARG A 87 23.43 12.14 4.58
CA ARG A 87 23.51 13.57 4.17
C ARG A 87 23.09 14.61 5.21
N SER A 88 22.96 14.23 6.48
CA SER A 88 22.65 15.18 7.57
C SER A 88 23.76 15.33 8.61
N ARG A 89 25.03 15.23 8.19
CA ARG A 89 26.18 15.70 8.99
C ARG A 89 27.23 16.36 8.10
N THR A 90 27.11 17.67 7.92
CA THR A 90 28.23 18.59 7.76
C THR A 90 27.87 19.84 8.54
#